data_AF-A0A957M2R0-F1
#
_entry.id   AF-A0A957M2R0-F1
#
_cell.length_a   1.000
_cell.length_b   1.000
_cell.length_c   1.000
_cell.angle_alpha   90.00
_cell.angle_beta   90.00
_cell.angle_gamma   90.00
#
_symmetry.space_group_name_H-M   'P 1'
#
loop_
_entity.id
_entity.type
_entity.pdbx_description
1 polymer ?
#
loop_
_entity_poly.entity_id
_entity_poly.type
_entity_poly.pdbx_seq_one_letter_code
_entity_poly.pdbx_strand_id
1 'polypeptide(L)'
;TLAADGHEEWFQQAGVWRFGVNFDTTGVDFPFRWAVGRPEDLERRVIDGQEQWYLLPGKSGEVSGCIVMDEKPPVGTNFWWGGLIHEFVSVANNYIDRISVEVGAP
;
A
#
# COMPACT_ATOMS: atom_id res chain seq x y z
N THR A 1 6.04 11.20 -9.60
CA THR A 1 5.21 9.97 -9.65
C THR A 1 3.79 10.41 -9.96
N LEU A 2 2.96 9.59 -10.61
CA LEU A 2 1.60 9.98 -11.01
C LEU A 2 0.71 10.41 -9.80
N ALA A 3 1.06 9.98 -8.59
CA ALA A 3 0.47 10.48 -7.34
C ALA A 3 0.73 11.98 -7.07
N ALA A 4 1.84 12.53 -7.59
CA ALA A 4 2.16 13.96 -7.55
C ALA A 4 1.39 14.76 -8.62
N ASP A 5 0.79 14.09 -9.60
CA ASP A 5 0.06 14.70 -10.73
C ASP A 5 -1.46 14.80 -10.46
N GLY A 6 -1.93 14.50 -9.24
CA GLY A 6 -3.30 14.77 -8.80
C GLY A 6 -4.35 13.73 -9.20
N HIS A 7 -3.94 12.53 -9.62
CA HIS A 7 -4.84 11.43 -9.97
C HIS A 7 -5.49 10.78 -8.73
N GLU A 8 -6.79 11.02 -8.52
CA GLU A 8 -7.56 10.50 -7.37
C GLU A 8 -7.71 8.97 -7.42
N GLU A 9 -7.80 8.40 -8.63
CA GLU A 9 -7.90 6.96 -8.90
C GLU A 9 -6.75 6.14 -8.31
N TRP A 10 -5.59 6.75 -8.04
CA TRP A 10 -4.48 6.03 -7.40
C TRP A 10 -4.67 5.85 -5.89
N PHE A 11 -5.39 6.74 -5.21
CA PHE A 11 -5.51 6.71 -3.74
C PHE A 11 -6.43 5.59 -3.25
N GLN A 12 -7.53 5.34 -3.98
CA GLN A 12 -8.52 4.31 -3.68
C GLN A 12 -9.22 3.84 -4.97
N GLN A 13 -8.91 2.63 -5.42
CA GLN A 13 -9.57 2.01 -6.57
C GLN A 13 -9.94 0.57 -6.20
N ALA A 14 -11.22 0.24 -6.33
CA ALA A 14 -11.73 -1.10 -6.04
C ALA A 14 -11.05 -2.15 -6.90
N GLY A 15 -10.62 -3.24 -6.25
CA GLY A 15 -10.01 -4.39 -6.92
C GLY A 15 -8.50 -4.26 -7.18
N VAL A 16 -7.86 -3.14 -6.87
CA VAL A 16 -6.41 -3.00 -6.99
C VAL A 16 -5.71 -3.76 -5.87
N TRP A 17 -4.67 -4.51 -6.22
CA TRP A 17 -3.76 -5.10 -5.23
C TRP A 17 -2.76 -4.08 -4.72
N ARG A 18 -2.62 -3.99 -3.40
CA ARG A 18 -1.68 -3.10 -2.73
C ARG A 18 -0.81 -3.85 -1.74
N PHE A 19 0.45 -3.46 -1.67
CA PHE A 19 1.27 -3.75 -0.51
C PHE A 19 1.18 -2.53 0.42
N GLY A 20 0.81 -2.76 1.67
CA GLY A 20 0.70 -1.74 2.69
C GLY A 20 1.64 -2.01 3.85
N VAL A 21 2.12 -0.94 4.48
CA VAL A 21 2.81 -0.98 5.76
C VAL A 21 1.91 -0.34 6.80
N ASN A 22 1.75 -1.04 7.92
CA ASN A 22 0.97 -0.60 9.07
C ASN A 22 1.84 -0.61 10.33
N PHE A 23 1.41 0.10 11.36
CA PHE A 23 2.18 0.25 12.59
C PHE A 23 1.30 0.47 13.81
N ASP A 24 1.85 0.24 14.99
CA ASP A 24 1.18 0.53 16.26
C ASP A 24 0.63 1.97 16.30
N THR A 25 -0.56 2.21 16.84
CA THR A 25 -1.15 3.55 17.02
C THR A 25 -1.54 4.34 15.75
N THR A 26 -1.35 3.77 14.57
CA THR A 26 -1.69 4.37 13.27
C THR A 26 -3.10 4.99 13.17
N GLY A 27 -4.09 4.50 13.92
CA GLY A 27 -5.48 5.00 13.90
C GLY A 27 -6.26 4.83 12.57
N VAL A 28 -5.56 4.55 11.48
CA VAL A 28 -6.08 4.35 10.12
C VAL A 28 -5.47 3.08 9.52
N ASP A 29 -6.21 2.31 8.73
CA ASP A 29 -5.69 1.05 8.20
C ASP A 29 -4.68 1.28 7.06
N PHE A 30 -3.48 0.68 7.18
CA PHE A 30 -2.37 0.77 6.21
C PHE A 30 -2.12 2.19 5.65
N PRO A 31 -1.63 3.12 6.50
CA PRO A 31 -1.41 4.53 6.10
C PRO A 31 -0.41 4.69 4.95
N PHE A 32 0.54 3.75 4.83
CA PHE A 32 1.50 3.72 3.74
C PHE A 32 1.20 2.53 2.84
N ARG A 33 0.94 2.78 1.55
CA ARG A 33 0.60 1.71 0.62
C ARG A 33 0.91 2.06 -0.83
N TRP A 34 1.24 1.04 -1.60
CA TRP A 34 1.62 1.13 -3.00
C TRP A 34 0.83 0.09 -3.79
N ALA A 35 0.41 0.38 -5.02
CA ALA A 35 -0.13 -0.68 -5.86
C ALA A 35 0.98 -1.67 -6.26
N VAL A 36 0.60 -2.93 -6.39
CA VAL A 36 1.48 -4.01 -6.81
C VAL A 36 1.50 -4.09 -8.32
N GLY A 37 2.70 -4.11 -8.91
CA GLY A 37 2.89 -4.20 -10.36
C GLY A 37 3.05 -2.83 -11.02
N ARG A 38 3.83 -2.81 -12.10
CA ARG A 38 4.01 -1.63 -12.97
C ARG A 38 2.93 -1.65 -14.06
N PRO A 39 2.67 -0.55 -14.78
CA PRO A 39 1.64 -0.52 -15.82
C PRO A 39 1.77 -1.65 -16.86
N GLU A 40 2.99 -2.07 -17.20
CA GLU A 40 3.25 -3.19 -18.11
C GLU A 40 2.93 -4.59 -17.52
N ASP A 41 2.86 -4.70 -16.20
CA ASP A 41 2.51 -5.94 -15.48
C ASP A 41 0.98 -6.05 -15.29
N LEU A 42 0.23 -4.97 -15.59
CA LEU A 42 -1.20 -4.82 -15.30
C LEU A 42 -2.04 -4.82 -16.57
N GLU A 43 -3.23 -5.40 -16.48
CA GLU A 43 -4.23 -5.33 -17.54
C GLU A 43 -5.15 -4.12 -17.32
N ARG A 44 -5.10 -3.18 -18.27
CA ARG A 44 -6.03 -2.05 -18.31
C ARG A 44 -7.38 -2.47 -18.89
N ARG A 45 -8.46 -2.16 -18.18
CA ARG A 45 -9.84 -2.33 -18.65
C ARG A 45 -10.63 -1.05 -18.46
N VAL A 46 -11.64 -0.84 -19.31
CA VAL A 46 -12.64 0.21 -19.12
C VAL A 46 -13.94 -0.45 -18.69
N ILE A 47 -14.40 -0.14 -17.49
CA ILE A 47 -15.64 -0.68 -16.91
C ILE A 47 -16.47 0.50 -16.44
N ASP A 48 -17.72 0.59 -16.90
CA ASP A 48 -18.63 1.71 -16.61
C ASP A 48 -18.02 3.10 -16.91
N GLY A 49 -17.21 3.18 -17.97
CA GLY A 49 -16.53 4.41 -18.39
C GLY A 49 -15.31 4.80 -17.54
N GLN A 50 -14.92 3.98 -16.57
CA GLN A 50 -13.76 4.20 -15.71
C GLN A 50 -12.60 3.29 -16.09
N GLU A 51 -11.39 3.83 -16.17
CA GLU A 51 -10.19 3.02 -16.37
C GLU A 51 -9.80 2.29 -15.08
N GLN A 52 -9.56 0.99 -15.19
CA GLN A 52 -9.22 0.10 -14.09
C GLN A 52 -8.02 -0.76 -14.45
N TRP A 53 -7.14 -0.98 -13.47
CA TRP A 53 -5.89 -1.70 -13.66
C TRP A 53 -5.85 -2.95 -12.79
N TYR A 54 -5.67 -4.10 -13.42
CA TYR A 54 -5.76 -5.39 -12.76
C TYR A 54 -4.45 -6.18 -12.84
N LEU A 55 -4.00 -6.69 -11.70
CA LEU A 55 -3.05 -7.79 -11.68
C LEU A 55 -3.84 -9.09 -11.87
N LEU A 56 -3.68 -9.74 -13.02
CA LEU A 56 -4.42 -10.96 -13.33
C LEU A 56 -4.06 -12.14 -12.41
N PRO A 57 -4.96 -13.11 -12.20
CA PRO A 57 -4.67 -14.32 -11.44
C PRO A 57 -3.41 -15.04 -11.92
N GLY A 58 -2.57 -15.48 -10.98
CA GLY A 58 -1.31 -16.17 -11.27
C GLY A 58 -0.17 -15.26 -11.75
N LYS A 59 -0.39 -13.95 -11.82
CA LYS A 59 0.66 -12.96 -12.05
C LYS A 59 1.22 -12.45 -10.71
N SER A 60 2.44 -11.92 -10.78
CA SER A 60 3.12 -11.27 -9.67
C SER A 60 3.62 -9.92 -10.12
N GLY A 61 3.64 -8.95 -9.20
CA GLY A 61 4.27 -7.66 -9.39
C GLY A 61 5.30 -7.43 -8.29
N GLU A 62 6.35 -6.68 -8.59
CA GLU A 62 7.30 -6.20 -7.61
C GLU A 62 6.95 -4.76 -7.22
N VAL A 63 7.15 -4.44 -5.95
CA VAL A 63 7.03 -3.07 -5.45
C VAL A 63 8.24 -2.75 -4.59
N SER A 64 8.80 -1.57 -4.82
CA SER A 64 9.86 -1.01 -4.00
C SER A 64 9.52 0.44 -3.67
N GLY A 65 9.87 0.85 -2.46
CA GLY A 65 9.53 2.16 -1.94
C GLY A 65 10.33 2.48 -0.69
N CYS A 66 10.12 3.68 -0.18
CA CYS A 66 10.72 4.15 1.05
C CYS A 66 9.67 4.97 1.82
N ILE A 67 9.60 4.77 3.13
CA ILE A 67 8.85 5.63 4.04
C ILE A 67 9.86 6.60 4.63
N VAL A 68 9.65 7.89 4.38
CA VAL A 68 10.41 8.96 5.02
C VAL A 68 9.54 9.53 6.13
N MET A 69 10.08 9.53 7.35
CA MET A 69 9.46 10.17 8.50
C MET A 69 10.17 11.50 8.76
N ASP A 70 9.43 12.60 8.62
CA ASP A 70 9.88 13.94 8.99
C ASP A 70 9.43 14.34 10.41
N GLU A 71 8.40 13.67 10.91
CA GLU A 71 7.93 13.79 12.30
C GLU A 71 8.13 12.49 13.09
N LYS A 72 8.25 12.64 14.41
CA LYS A 72 8.33 11.49 15.31
C LYS A 72 6.98 10.74 15.31
N PRO A 73 6.97 9.40 15.19
CA PRO A 73 5.75 8.64 15.29
C PRO A 73 5.12 8.76 16.69
N PRO A 74 3.80 8.53 16.84
CA PRO A 74 3.13 8.64 18.12
C PRO A 74 3.76 7.74 19.20
N VAL A 75 3.68 8.18 20.46
CA VAL A 75 4.20 7.41 21.60
C VAL A 75 3.56 6.03 21.65
N GLY A 76 4.37 4.99 21.82
CA GLY A 76 3.93 3.61 21.80
C GLY A 76 3.98 2.95 20.41
N THR A 77 4.45 3.67 19.38
CA THR A 77 4.72 3.09 18.07
C THR A 77 6.01 2.27 18.07
N ASN A 78 5.92 0.94 18.18
CA ASN A 78 7.11 0.08 18.23
C ASN A 78 7.12 -0.95 17.09
N PHE A 79 5.97 -1.55 16.78
CA PHE A 79 5.86 -2.57 15.77
C PHE A 79 5.31 -2.03 14.46
N TRP A 80 5.91 -2.55 13.39
CA TRP A 80 5.58 -2.25 12.00
C TRP A 80 5.42 -3.57 11.26
N TRP A 81 4.46 -3.67 10.35
CA TRP A 81 4.23 -4.90 9.59
C TRP A 81 3.67 -4.62 8.20
N GLY A 82 3.89 -5.56 7.30
CA GLY A 82 3.34 -5.56 5.94
C GLY A 82 1.97 -6.21 5.87
N GLY A 83 1.20 -5.82 4.86
CA GLY A 83 -0.04 -6.47 4.46
C GLY A 83 -0.23 -6.44 2.95
N LEU A 84 -0.81 -7.51 2.42
CA LEU A 84 -1.29 -7.60 1.05
C LEU A 84 -2.79 -7.34 1.05
N ILE A 85 -3.20 -6.26 0.39
CA ILE A 85 -4.53 -5.71 0.40
C ILE A 85 -5.13 -5.86 -0.99
N HIS A 86 -6.35 -6.37 -1.06
CA HIS A 86 -7.20 -6.30 -2.23
C HIS A 86 -8.24 -5.20 -1.95
N GLU A 87 -7.99 -4.00 -2.49
CA GLU A 87 -8.67 -2.78 -2.08
C GLU A 87 -10.20 -2.91 -2.25
N PHE A 88 -10.95 -2.54 -1.20
CA PHE A 88 -12.41 -2.72 -1.05
C PHE A 88 -12.93 -4.18 -1.07
N VAL A 89 -12.05 -5.18 -1.03
CA VAL A 89 -12.43 -6.61 -0.98
C VAL A 89 -12.00 -7.23 0.35
N SER A 90 -10.70 -7.24 0.63
CA SER A 90 -10.16 -7.81 1.86
C SER A 90 -8.69 -7.46 2.07
N VAL A 91 -8.21 -7.61 3.31
CA VAL A 91 -6.79 -7.75 3.59
C VAL A 91 -6.46 -9.23 3.46
N ALA A 92 -5.98 -9.63 2.29
CA ALA A 92 -5.74 -11.03 1.94
C ALA A 92 -4.61 -11.65 2.75
N ASN A 93 -3.62 -10.84 3.12
CA ASN A 93 -2.57 -11.24 4.04
C ASN A 93 -2.21 -10.05 4.94
N ASN A 94 -2.12 -10.27 6.25
CA ASN A 94 -1.84 -9.22 7.22
C ASN A 94 -0.75 -9.68 8.18
N TYR A 95 -0.12 -8.72 8.85
CA TYR A 95 0.84 -8.98 9.92
C TYR A 95 2.08 -9.76 9.45
N ILE A 96 2.53 -9.48 8.23
CA ILE A 96 3.68 -10.13 7.61
C ILE A 96 4.95 -9.34 7.92
N ASP A 97 6.05 -10.06 8.11
CA ASP A 97 7.39 -9.50 8.34
C ASP A 97 7.40 -8.39 9.40
N ARG A 98 6.78 -8.67 10.55
CA ARG A 98 6.72 -7.71 11.66
C ARG A 98 8.12 -7.38 12.17
N ILE A 99 8.45 -6.10 12.21
CA ILE A 99 9.70 -5.58 12.76
C ILE A 99 9.45 -4.68 13.97
N SER A 100 10.48 -4.51 14.79
CA SER A 100 10.52 -3.48 15.83
C SER A 100 11.33 -2.30 15.31
N VAL A 101 10.81 -1.09 15.50
CA VAL A 101 11.49 0.16 15.17
C VAL A 101 11.60 0.99 16.44
N GLU A 102 12.83 1.26 16.86
CA GLU A 102 13.12 2.12 18.01
C GLU A 102 13.60 3.50 17.53
N VAL A 103 12.91 4.55 17.95
CA VAL A 103 13.27 5.94 17.63
C VAL A 103 13.95 6.57 18.85
N GLY A 104 15.28 6.58 18.86
CA GLY A 104 16.12 7.21 19.89
C GLY A 104 16.62 8.60 19.50
N ALA A 105 17.23 9.31 20.46
CA ALA A 105 18.20 10.36 20.14
C ALA A 105 19.55 9.67 19.81
N PRO A 106 20.33 10.19 18.85
CA PRO A 106 21.60 9.58 18.43
C PRO A 106 22.61 9.42 19.58
#